data_AF-A0A8C7X751-F1
#
_entry.id   AF-A0A8C7X751-F1
#
_cell.length_a   1.000
_cell.length_b   1.000
_cell.length_c   1.000
_cell.angle_alpha   90.00
_cell.angle_beta   90.00
_cell.angle_gamma   90.00
#
_symmetry.space_group_name_H-M   'P 1'
#
loop_
_entity.id
_entity.type
_entity.pdbx_description
1 polymer ?
#
loop_
_entity_poly.entity_id
_entity_poly.type
_entity_poly.pdbx_seq_one_letter_code
_entity_poly.pdbx_strand_id
1 'polypeptide(L)'
;MISNLLVICVARCFSPISYLQLKFWKDYAEEENDLMNDYSSKHAKELAERNLKSFFNQTPPANIVTPCNKDWEKISSLYKFSTKDHFYSTLHRYIENKDKTEGCMKLASLRSNESANNPPVLDFVDGGTAAL
;
A
#
# COMPACT_ATOMS: atom_id res chain seq x y z
N MET A 1 -5.52 -28.69 20.72
CA MET A 1 -6.85 -28.05 20.53
C MET A 1 -7.19 -27.08 21.65
N ILE A 2 -7.06 -27.45 22.93
CA ILE A 2 -7.35 -26.55 24.09
C ILE A 2 -6.43 -25.32 24.12
N SER A 3 -5.16 -25.46 23.74
CA SER A 3 -4.19 -24.37 23.66
C SER A 3 -4.60 -23.24 22.70
N ASN A 4 -5.11 -23.57 21.51
CA ASN A 4 -5.54 -22.57 20.52
C ASN A 4 -6.75 -21.77 21.02
N LEU A 5 -7.70 -22.43 21.67
CA LEU A 5 -8.88 -21.76 22.22
C LEU A 5 -8.49 -20.75 23.30
N LEU A 6 -7.58 -21.14 24.21
CA LEU A 6 -7.09 -20.27 25.28
C LEU A 6 -6.40 -19.02 24.71
N VAL A 7 -5.53 -19.17 23.71
CA VAL A 7 -4.85 -18.04 23.07
C VAL A 7 -5.86 -17.07 22.43
N ILE A 8 -6.86 -17.58 21.71
CA ILE A 8 -7.89 -16.76 21.08
C ILE A 8 -8.75 -16.03 22.13
N CYS A 9 -9.16 -16.72 23.20
CA CYS A 9 -9.94 -16.12 24.28
C CYS A 9 -9.18 -15.01 24.99
N VAL A 10 -7.91 -15.23 25.33
CA VAL A 10 -7.03 -14.21 25.92
C VAL A 10 -6.91 -13.02 24.97
N ALA A 11 -6.58 -13.24 23.70
CA ALA A 11 -6.46 -12.17 22.72
C ALA A 11 -7.74 -11.33 22.56
N ARG A 12 -8.92 -11.96 22.63
CA ARG A 12 -10.21 -11.24 22.55
C ARG A 12 -10.57 -10.51 23.85
N CYS A 13 -10.35 -11.11 25.02
CA CYS A 13 -10.67 -10.49 26.31
C CYS A 13 -9.77 -9.28 26.62
N PHE A 14 -8.53 -9.28 26.12
CA PHE A 14 -7.60 -8.15 26.26
C PHE A 14 -7.62 -7.18 25.08
N SER A 15 -8.54 -7.37 24.12
CA SER A 15 -8.71 -6.44 23.01
C SER A 15 -9.23 -5.09 23.53
N PRO A 16 -8.59 -3.96 23.21
CA PRO A 16 -9.06 -2.64 23.60
C PRO A 16 -10.30 -2.15 22.82
N ILE A 17 -10.84 -2.98 21.92
CA ILE A 17 -11.87 -2.62 20.94
C ILE A 17 -13.10 -3.53 21.09
N SER A 18 -14.29 -2.96 20.96
CA SER A 18 -15.55 -3.70 20.98
C SER A 18 -15.65 -4.71 19.84
N TYR A 19 -16.41 -5.80 20.04
CA TYR A 19 -16.57 -6.84 19.02
C TYR A 19 -17.09 -6.32 17.67
N LEU A 20 -18.08 -5.42 17.68
CA LEU A 20 -18.66 -4.85 16.46
C LEU A 20 -17.64 -3.99 15.69
N GLN A 21 -16.86 -3.18 16.41
CA GLN A 21 -15.81 -2.38 15.79
C GLN A 21 -14.68 -3.26 15.25
N LEU A 22 -14.32 -4.35 15.94
CA LEU A 22 -13.35 -5.32 15.42
C LEU A 22 -13.87 -6.02 14.16
N LYS A 23 -15.17 -6.33 14.09
CA LYS A 23 -15.80 -6.90 12.89
C LYS A 23 -15.70 -5.92 11.72
N PHE A 24 -16.17 -4.69 11.92
CA PHE A 24 -16.05 -3.64 10.90
C PHE A 24 -14.62 -3.43 10.43
N TRP A 25 -13.65 -3.43 11.35
CA TRP A 25 -12.26 -3.23 10.99
C TRP A 25 -11.71 -4.35 10.10
N LYS A 26 -12.11 -5.60 10.33
CA LYS A 26 -11.73 -6.70 9.43
C LYS A 26 -12.32 -6.50 8.04
N ASP A 27 -13.62 -6.22 7.98
CA ASP A 27 -14.32 -6.00 6.71
C ASP A 27 -13.68 -4.82 5.94
N TYR A 28 -13.35 -3.72 6.63
CA TYR A 28 -12.63 -2.59 6.04
C TYR A 28 -11.26 -2.97 5.47
N ALA A 29 -10.47 -3.75 6.20
CA ALA A 29 -9.12 -4.12 5.78
C ALA A 29 -9.14 -5.04 4.55
N GLU A 30 -10.14 -5.92 4.44
CA GLU A 30 -10.36 -6.78 3.27
C GLU A 30 -10.72 -5.93 2.04
N GLU A 31 -11.73 -5.08 2.17
CA GLU A 31 -12.18 -4.19 1.08
C GLU A 31 -11.09 -3.19 0.65
N GLU A 32 -10.33 -2.62 1.59
CA GLU A 32 -9.21 -1.72 1.28
C GLU A 32 -8.14 -2.44 0.44
N ASN A 33 -7.81 -3.68 0.79
CA ASN A 33 -6.84 -4.48 0.05
C ASN A 33 -7.31 -4.81 -1.38
N ASP A 34 -8.56 -5.21 -1.54
CA ASP A 34 -9.12 -5.55 -2.85
C ASP A 34 -9.18 -4.32 -3.77
N LEU A 35 -9.64 -3.18 -3.24
CA LEU A 35 -9.63 -1.90 -3.96
C LEU A 35 -8.21 -1.45 -4.29
N MET A 36 -7.25 -1.63 -3.37
CA MET A 36 -5.86 -1.28 -3.60
C MET A 36 -5.26 -2.08 -4.77
N ASN A 37 -5.54 -3.38 -4.84
CA ASN A 37 -5.07 -4.24 -5.91
C ASN A 37 -5.68 -3.85 -7.27
N ASP A 38 -7.00 -3.67 -7.33
CA ASP A 38 -7.70 -3.25 -8.55
C ASP A 38 -7.22 -1.88 -9.04
N TYR A 39 -7.13 -0.90 -8.15
CA TYR A 39 -6.64 0.44 -8.49
C TYR A 39 -5.19 0.43 -8.95
N SER A 40 -4.31 -0.30 -8.25
CA SER A 40 -2.89 -0.39 -8.60
C SER A 40 -2.68 -1.03 -9.97
N SER A 41 -3.44 -2.08 -10.29
CA SER A 41 -3.41 -2.73 -11.60
C SER A 41 -3.84 -1.78 -12.73
N LYS A 42 -4.94 -1.05 -12.53
CA LYS A 42 -5.44 -0.04 -13.48
C LYS A 42 -4.42 1.08 -13.70
N HIS A 43 -3.86 1.63 -12.62
CA HIS A 43 -2.85 2.69 -12.68
C HIS A 43 -1.57 2.23 -13.37
N ALA A 44 -1.10 1.01 -13.08
CA ALA A 44 0.07 0.44 -13.73
C ALA A 44 -0.14 0.28 -15.24
N LYS A 45 -1.32 -0.21 -15.65
CA LYS A 45 -1.70 -0.32 -17.06
C LYS A 45 -1.72 1.04 -17.75
N GLU A 46 -2.34 2.05 -17.14
CA GLU A 46 -2.41 3.41 -17.70
C GLU A 46 -1.00 4.00 -17.89
N LEU A 47 -0.14 3.86 -16.89
CA LEU A 47 1.24 4.33 -16.96
C LEU A 47 2.05 3.61 -18.05
N ALA A 48 1.89 2.31 -18.18
CA ALA A 48 2.54 1.51 -19.23
C ALA A 48 2.05 1.92 -20.63
N GLU A 49 0.73 2.05 -20.84
CA GLU A 49 0.15 2.48 -22.11
C GLU A 49 0.65 3.87 -22.52
N ARG A 50 0.69 4.82 -21.58
CA ARG A 50 1.25 6.15 -21.80
C ARG A 50 2.70 6.07 -22.29
N ASN A 51 3.54 5.26 -21.63
CA ASN A 51 4.95 5.11 -21.98
C ASN A 51 5.13 4.53 -23.38
N LEU A 52 4.39 3.48 -23.71
CA LEU A 52 4.44 2.85 -25.02
C LEU A 52 4.01 3.83 -26.12
N LYS A 53 2.91 4.56 -25.93
CA LYS A 53 2.45 5.58 -26.89
C LYS A 53 3.50 6.66 -27.12
N SER A 54 4.09 7.19 -26.05
CA SER A 54 5.12 8.22 -26.17
C SER A 54 6.40 7.70 -26.84
N PHE A 55 6.82 6.47 -26.54
CA PHE A 55 7.99 5.84 -27.15
C PHE A 55 7.80 5.61 -28.65
N PHE A 56 6.70 4.98 -29.07
CA PHE A 56 6.48 4.67 -30.49
C PHE A 56 6.13 5.89 -31.33
N ASN A 57 5.45 6.90 -30.75
CA ASN A 57 5.09 8.12 -31.47
C ASN A 57 6.17 9.22 -31.36
N GLN A 58 7.27 8.99 -30.62
CA GLN A 58 8.33 9.96 -30.36
C GLN A 58 7.79 11.30 -29.80
N THR A 59 6.80 11.22 -28.90
CA THR A 59 6.14 12.38 -28.29
C THR A 59 6.50 12.51 -26.81
N PRO A 60 6.58 13.73 -26.26
CA PRO A 60 6.79 13.91 -24.83
C PRO A 60 5.62 13.30 -24.04
N PRO A 61 5.89 12.68 -22.89
CA PRO A 61 4.88 11.87 -22.24
C PRO A 61 4.00 12.68 -21.29
N ALA A 62 2.70 12.37 -21.24
CA ALA A 62 1.71 13.07 -20.42
C ALA A 62 2.01 12.96 -18.91
N ASN A 63 1.60 13.94 -18.11
CA ASN A 63 1.82 13.87 -16.66
C ASN A 63 0.84 12.86 -16.03
N ILE A 64 1.37 11.77 -15.48
CA ILE A 64 0.67 10.84 -14.60
C ILE A 64 1.42 10.87 -13.26
N VAL A 65 0.70 11.17 -12.18
CA VAL A 65 1.28 11.23 -10.84
C VAL A 65 1.20 9.86 -10.19
N THR A 66 2.35 9.37 -9.71
CA THR A 66 2.44 8.16 -8.89
C THR A 66 3.04 8.56 -7.54
N PRO A 67 2.56 7.99 -6.42
CA PRO A 67 3.14 8.25 -5.10
C PRO A 67 4.65 7.96 -5.11
N CYS A 68 5.42 8.77 -4.36
CA CYS A 68 6.86 8.57 -4.29
C CYS A 68 7.21 7.40 -3.37
N ASN A 69 8.44 6.90 -3.44
CA ASN A 69 8.89 5.77 -2.61
C ASN A 69 8.64 6.00 -1.10
N LYS A 70 8.86 7.23 -0.60
CA LYS A 70 8.59 7.58 0.81
C LYS A 70 7.12 7.44 1.20
N ASP A 71 6.20 7.64 0.26
CA ASP A 71 4.77 7.48 0.51
C ASP A 71 4.41 6.00 0.58
N TRP A 72 4.99 5.18 -0.31
CA TRP A 72 4.86 3.72 -0.29
C TRP A 72 5.40 3.12 1.02
N GLU A 73 6.60 3.50 1.44
CA GLU A 73 7.19 3.03 2.70
C GLU A 73 6.32 3.34 3.92
N LYS A 74 5.71 4.53 3.96
CA LYS A 74 4.82 4.94 5.06
C LYS A 74 3.58 4.05 5.15
N ILE A 75 2.94 3.77 4.02
CA ILE A 75 1.73 2.94 4.02
C ILE A 75 2.05 1.45 4.23
N SER A 76 3.28 1.01 3.93
CA SER A 76 3.75 -0.36 4.18
C SER A 76 4.26 -0.60 5.61
N SER A 77 4.30 0.42 6.46
CA SER A 77 4.78 0.27 7.84
C SER A 77 3.89 -0.66 8.68
N LEU A 78 4.45 -1.26 9.74
CA LEU A 78 3.67 -2.09 10.66
C LEU A 78 2.60 -1.23 11.34
N TYR A 79 1.33 -1.61 11.15
CA TYR A 79 0.23 -0.94 11.80
C TYR A 79 0.29 -1.16 13.33
N LYS A 80 0.34 -0.06 14.07
CA LYS A 80 0.23 -0.06 15.53
C LYS A 80 -1.07 0.60 15.95
N PHE A 81 -2.00 -0.20 16.50
CA PHE A 81 -3.26 0.31 17.03
C PHE A 81 -3.00 1.27 18.20
N SER A 82 -3.75 2.38 18.23
CA SER A 82 -3.73 3.38 19.30
C SER A 82 -5.19 3.71 19.62
N THR A 83 -5.60 3.62 20.88
CA THR A 83 -6.94 4.05 21.31
C THR A 83 -7.15 5.55 21.19
N LYS A 84 -6.08 6.32 20.98
CA LYS A 84 -6.12 7.78 20.76
C LYS A 84 -6.29 8.14 19.29
N ASP A 85 -5.78 7.29 18.40
CA ASP A 85 -5.73 7.53 16.95
C ASP A 85 -6.62 6.52 16.22
N HIS A 86 -7.82 6.97 15.84
CA HIS A 86 -8.87 6.12 15.29
C HIS A 86 -8.68 5.85 13.79
N PHE A 87 -7.56 5.25 13.40
CA PHE A 87 -7.29 4.86 12.02
C PHE A 87 -7.46 3.36 11.81
N TYR A 88 -8.04 2.95 10.70
CA TYR A 88 -8.27 1.53 10.38
C TYR A 88 -7.14 0.91 9.55
N SER A 89 -6.23 1.71 9.00
CA SER A 89 -5.04 1.24 8.30
C SER A 89 -3.93 2.27 8.36
N THR A 90 -2.73 1.89 7.93
CA THR A 90 -1.61 2.81 7.72
C THR A 90 -1.87 3.76 6.56
N LEU A 91 -2.60 3.33 5.53
CA LEU A 91 -3.05 4.17 4.43
C LEU A 91 -4.04 5.25 4.91
N HIS A 92 -5.08 4.86 5.64
CA HIS A 92 -6.02 5.79 6.26
C HIS A 92 -5.29 6.81 7.14
N ARG A 93 -4.38 6.35 8.00
CA ARG A 93 -3.53 7.24 8.82
C ARG A 93 -2.69 8.19 7.98
N TYR A 94 -2.11 7.71 6.89
CA TYR A 94 -1.25 8.51 6.02
C TYR A 94 -2.05 9.64 5.37
N ILE A 95 -3.25 9.35 4.85
CA ILE A 95 -4.12 10.35 4.21
C ILE A 95 -4.58 11.41 5.21
N GLU A 96 -5.11 11.01 6.37
CA GLU A 96 -5.62 11.94 7.39
C GLU A 96 -4.54 12.84 8.03
N ASN A 97 -3.28 12.42 7.97
CA ASN A 97 -2.16 13.21 8.50
C ASN A 97 -1.41 14.00 7.42
N LYS A 98 -1.70 13.76 6.14
CA LYS A 98 -1.06 14.48 5.03
C LYS A 98 -1.38 15.97 5.10
N ASP A 99 -2.64 16.32 5.35
CA ASP A 99 -3.11 17.71 5.45
C ASP A 99 -2.51 18.48 6.64
N LYS A 100 -2.09 17.78 7.70
CA LYS A 100 -1.43 18.39 8.87
C LYS A 100 0.06 18.64 8.65
N THR A 101 0.66 18.00 7.65
CA THR A 101 2.12 18.01 7.42
C THR A 101 2.53 18.85 6.22
N GLU A 102 1.62 19.17 5.28
CA GLU A 102 1.92 20.00 4.11
C GLU A 102 2.37 21.45 4.42
N GLY A 103 2.30 21.88 5.69
CA GLY A 103 2.98 23.08 6.18
C GLY A 103 4.52 22.98 6.20
N CYS A 104 5.11 21.80 6.01
CA CYS A 104 6.56 21.63 6.05
C CYS A 104 7.05 20.58 5.03
N MET A 105 7.92 21.01 4.11
CA MET A 105 8.65 20.20 3.11
C MET A 105 8.06 20.09 1.69
N LYS A 106 7.72 21.24 1.09
CA LYS A 106 8.12 21.48 -0.31
C LYS A 106 9.62 21.75 -0.32
N LEU A 107 10.45 20.73 -0.47
CA LEU A 107 11.87 20.94 -0.79
C LEU A 107 12.33 19.95 -1.87
N ALA A 108 12.54 20.55 -3.03
CA ALA A 108 13.59 20.31 -4.01
C ALA A 108 13.79 18.87 -4.52
N SER A 109 13.35 18.69 -5.77
CA SER A 109 14.04 17.90 -6.79
C SER A 109 15.56 17.97 -6.61
N LEU A 110 16.18 16.83 -6.32
CA LEU A 110 17.61 16.59 -6.53
C LEU A 110 17.75 15.32 -7.35
N ARG A 111 18.43 15.48 -8.48
CA ARG A 111 18.75 14.43 -9.47
C ARG A 111 19.56 13.29 -8.83
N SER A 112 19.21 12.08 -9.26
CA SER A 112 19.98 10.84 -9.46
C SER A 112 21.34 10.69 -8.76
N ASN A 113 21.51 9.58 -8.04
CA ASN A 113 22.73 8.79 -8.20
C ASN A 113 22.41 7.29 -8.22
N GLU A 114 23.08 6.61 -9.13
CA GLU A 114 22.87 5.24 -9.60
C GLU A 114 23.54 4.23 -8.66
N SER A 115 22.74 3.37 -8.03
CA SER A 115 23.18 2.08 -7.47
C SER A 115 21.96 1.18 -7.39
N ALA A 116 21.71 0.49 -8.50
CA ALA A 116 20.62 -0.46 -8.64
C ALA A 116 20.93 -1.75 -7.85
N ASN A 117 20.71 -1.73 -6.54
CA ASN A 117 20.52 -2.95 -5.77
C ASN A 117 19.05 -3.36 -5.90
N ASN A 118 18.72 -4.00 -7.01
CA ASN A 118 17.39 -4.53 -7.26
C ASN A 118 17.14 -5.70 -6.29
N PRO A 119 16.11 -5.67 -5.41
CA PRO A 119 15.76 -6.84 -4.62
C PRO A 119 15.20 -7.95 -5.53
N PRO A 120 15.42 -9.24 -5.20
CA PRO A 120 15.07 -10.40 -6.04
C PRO A 120 13.57 -10.73 -6.03
N VAL A 121 12.69 -9.72 -6.04
CA VAL A 121 11.23 -9.86 -5.99
C VAL A 121 10.58 -9.98 -7.38
N LEU A 122 11.35 -9.81 -8.46
CA LEU A 122 10.83 -9.87 -9.83
C LEU A 122 10.65 -11.29 -10.40
N ASP A 123 10.92 -12.34 -9.62
CA ASP A 123 10.85 -13.74 -10.09
C ASP A 123 9.46 -14.38 -9.93
N PHE A 124 8.47 -13.65 -9.41
CA PHE A 124 7.13 -14.21 -9.14
C PHE A 124 6.15 -14.15 -10.32
N VAL A 125 6.59 -13.72 -11.51
CA VAL A 125 5.77 -13.60 -12.73
C VAL A 125 6.26 -14.57 -13.82
N ASP A 126 6.42 -15.85 -13.48
CA ASP A 126 6.31 -16.92 -14.47
C ASP A 126 5.47 -18.09 -13.92
N GLY A 127 4.18 -17.82 -13.80
CA GLY A 127 3.15 -18.84 -13.62
C GLY A 127 2.37 -18.99 -14.91
N GLY A 128 2.90 -19.76 -15.88
CA GLY A 128 2.29 -19.88 -17.21
C GLY A 128 2.79 -21.06 -18.06
N THR A 129 2.67 -22.29 -17.55
CA THR A 129 2.42 -23.57 -18.24
C THR A 129 3.08 -23.85 -19.62
N ALA A 130 3.91 -24.90 -19.68
CA ALA A 130 3.97 -25.76 -20.87
C ALA A 130 4.11 -27.23 -20.45
N ALA A 131 3.18 -28.03 -20.95
CA ALA A 131 3.10 -29.48 -20.81
C ALA A 131 4.33 -30.19 -21.39
N LEU A 132 4.72 -31.30 -20.74
CA LEU A 132 4.85 -32.65 -21.32
C LEU A 132 4.97 -33.68 -20.19
#